data_AF-A0A1V1P0L8-F1
#
_entry.id   AF-A0A1V1P0L8-F1
#
_cell.length_a   1.000
_cell.length_b   1.000
_cell.length_c   1.000
_cell.angle_alpha   90.00
_cell.angle_beta   90.00
_cell.angle_gamma   90.00
#
_symmetry.space_group_name_H-M   'P 1'
#
loop_
_entity.id
_entity.type
_entity.pdbx_description
1 polymer ?
#
loop_
_entity_poly.entity_id
_entity_poly.type
_entity_poly.pdbx_seq_one_letter_code
_entity_poly.pdbx_strand_id
1 'polypeptide(L)'
;LSVKFSTNGKYLIAAGAAGRIQFWDPLKGTPFLYRYYFGPGAWLDLMPDGRFNASPEGTRYLRYTELGTFNSYPAQDLIDEFYQPGAVKAVLLGYMKD
;
A
#
# COMPACT_ATOMS: atom_id res chain seq x y z
N LEU A 1 5.06 -6.51 17.76
CA LEU A 1 5.56 -6.74 16.38
C LEU A 1 5.18 -8.16 16.01
N SER A 2 4.55 -8.37 14.85
CA SER A 2 4.10 -9.69 14.40
C SER A 2 4.44 -9.89 12.92
N VAL A 3 4.84 -11.11 12.57
CA VAL A 3 5.06 -11.56 11.20
C VAL A 3 4.40 -12.92 11.03
N LYS A 4 3.63 -13.10 9.96
CA LYS A 4 2.96 -14.36 9.62
C LYS A 4 3.01 -14.62 8.12
N PHE A 5 3.32 -15.84 7.72
CA PHE A 5 3.12 -16.30 6.36
C PHE A 5 1.63 -16.45 6.05
N SER A 6 1.27 -16.22 4.79
CA SER A 6 -0.04 -16.61 4.26
C SER A 6 -0.18 -18.13 4.28
N THR A 7 -1.42 -18.61 4.29
CA THR A 7 -1.72 -20.04 4.27
C THR A 7 -1.20 -20.74 3.01
N ASN A 8 -1.20 -20.04 1.88
CA ASN A 8 -0.63 -20.52 0.62
C ASN A 8 0.91 -20.36 0.52
N GLY A 9 1.57 -19.79 1.53
CA GLY A 9 3.02 -19.58 1.59
C GLY A 9 3.60 -18.57 0.59
N LYS A 10 2.79 -17.98 -0.30
CA LYS A 10 3.25 -17.07 -1.38
C LYS A 10 3.65 -15.69 -0.88
N TYR A 11 3.18 -15.28 0.29
CA TYR A 11 3.51 -13.99 0.88
C TYR A 11 3.55 -14.05 2.40
N LEU A 12 4.06 -12.99 3.02
CA LEU A 12 3.93 -12.78 4.46
C LEU A 12 3.38 -11.40 4.75
N ILE A 13 2.76 -11.27 5.92
CA ILE A 13 2.28 -10.02 6.47
C ILE A 13 3.13 -9.67 7.68
N ALA A 14 3.64 -8.45 7.72
CA ALA A 14 4.34 -7.87 8.86
C ALA A 14 3.55 -6.68 9.40
N ALA A 15 3.35 -6.64 10.72
CA ALA A 15 2.68 -5.55 11.42
C ALA A 15 3.50 -5.10 12.64
N GLY A 16 3.65 -3.79 12.80
CA GLY A 16 4.46 -3.19 13.86
C GLY A 16 3.83 -1.97 14.50
N ALA A 17 4.57 -1.38 15.44
CA ALA A 17 4.10 -0.23 16.23
C ALA A 17 3.83 1.02 15.37
N ALA A 18 4.40 1.10 14.17
CA ALA A 18 4.26 2.24 13.25
C ALA A 18 2.90 2.28 12.51
N GLY A 19 1.90 1.49 12.90
CA GLY A 19 0.53 1.57 12.39
C GLY A 19 0.32 1.10 10.94
N ARG A 20 1.40 0.76 10.21
CA ARG A 20 1.33 0.20 8.86
C ARG A 20 1.42 -1.32 8.86
N ILE A 21 0.63 -1.94 8.00
CA ILE A 21 0.70 -3.35 7.66
C ILE A 21 1.49 -3.46 6.34
N GLN A 22 2.43 -4.38 6.27
CA GLN A 22 3.29 -4.58 5.10
C GLN A 22 3.10 -5.98 4.56
N PHE A 23 2.92 -6.11 3.25
CA PHE A 23 2.79 -7.38 2.56
C PHE A 23 4.04 -7.63 1.74
N TRP A 24 4.67 -8.78 1.92
CA TRP A 24 5.98 -9.10 1.36
C TRP A 24 5.94 -10.34 0.50
N ASP A 25 6.68 -10.27 -0.60
CA ASP A 25 7.10 -11.43 -1.37
C ASP A 25 8.41 -11.96 -0.75
N PRO A 26 8.39 -13.13 -0.08
CA PRO A 26 9.56 -13.65 0.62
C PRO A 26 10.67 -14.11 -0.34
N LEU A 27 10.34 -14.43 -1.60
CA LEU A 27 11.33 -14.84 -2.60
C LEU A 27 12.05 -13.63 -3.19
N LYS A 28 11.33 -12.53 -3.41
CA LYS A 28 11.92 -11.27 -3.89
C LYS A 28 12.58 -10.46 -2.77
N GLY A 29 12.21 -10.72 -1.52
CA GLY A 29 12.69 -9.95 -0.37
C GLY A 29 12.20 -8.51 -0.39
N THR A 30 11.03 -8.24 -0.99
CA THR A 30 10.48 -6.89 -1.13
C THR A 30 9.01 -6.84 -0.74
N PRO A 31 8.54 -5.72 -0.17
CA PRO A 31 7.13 -5.48 0.01
C PRO A 31 6.48 -5.23 -1.35
N PHE A 32 5.26 -5.74 -1.55
CA PHE A 32 4.44 -5.42 -2.73
C PHE A 32 3.23 -4.54 -2.39
N LEU A 33 2.91 -4.38 -1.10
CA LEU A 33 1.85 -3.48 -0.65
C LEU A 33 2.10 -2.98 0.79
N TYR A 34 1.74 -1.74 1.04
CA TYR A 34 1.56 -1.16 2.36
C TYR A 34 0.09 -0.84 2.58
N ARG A 35 -0.47 -1.26 3.71
CA ARG A 35 -1.82 -0.91 4.13
C ARG A 35 -1.80 -0.05 5.39
N TYR A 36 -2.52 1.06 5.33
CA TYR A 36 -2.73 1.97 6.43
C TYR A 36 -4.20 2.02 6.80
N TYR A 37 -4.48 1.97 8.10
CA TYR A 37 -5.80 2.19 8.67
C TYR A 37 -5.70 3.39 9.61
N PHE A 38 -6.35 4.49 9.23
CA PHE A 38 -6.33 5.75 9.98
C PHE A 38 -7.54 5.88 10.91
N GLY A 39 -8.55 5.03 10.74
CA GLY A 39 -9.78 5.04 11.52
C GLY A 39 -10.97 4.50 10.71
N PRO A 40 -12.18 4.48 11.30
CA PRO A 40 -13.37 4.02 10.61
C PRO A 40 -13.58 4.74 9.27
N GLY A 41 -13.63 3.98 8.18
CA GLY A 41 -13.80 4.53 6.83
C GLY A 41 -12.56 5.20 6.22
N ALA A 42 -11.44 5.29 6.93
CA ALA A 42 -10.20 5.93 6.48
C ALA A 42 -9.07 4.90 6.32
N TRP A 43 -8.82 4.49 5.09
CA TRP A 43 -7.81 3.49 4.74
C TRP A 43 -7.10 3.81 3.43
N LEU A 44 -5.88 3.28 3.30
CA LEU A 44 -5.01 3.42 2.13
C LEU A 44 -4.24 2.12 1.89
N ASP A 45 -4.30 1.63 0.65
CA ASP A 45 -3.44 0.58 0.09
C ASP A 45 -2.47 1.23 -0.91
N LEU A 46 -1.19 1.25 -0.58
CA LEU A 46 -0.13 1.89 -1.36
C LEU A 46 0.87 0.85 -1.86
N MET A 47 1.12 0.84 -3.16
CA MET A 47 2.18 0.04 -3.77
C MET A 47 3.53 0.76 -3.69
N PRO A 48 4.66 0.03 -3.69
CA PRO A 48 5.99 0.64 -3.68
C PRO A 48 6.29 1.57 -4.85
N ASP A 49 5.60 1.39 -5.99
CA ASP A 49 5.71 2.24 -7.19
C ASP A 49 4.87 3.51 -7.11
N GLY A 50 4.20 3.76 -5.98
CA GLY A 50 3.39 4.94 -5.75
C GLY A 50 1.93 4.78 -6.15
N ARG A 51 1.54 3.73 -6.89
CA ARG A 51 0.13 3.50 -7.21
C ARG A 51 -0.66 3.14 -5.96
N PHE A 52 -1.91 3.57 -5.89
CA PHE A 52 -2.72 3.36 -4.70
C PHE A 52 -4.19 3.10 -4.97
N ASN A 53 -4.84 2.56 -3.94
CA ASN A 53 -6.27 2.53 -3.75
C ASN A 53 -6.56 3.05 -2.33
N ALA A 54 -7.60 3.84 -2.15
CA ALA A 54 -7.93 4.41 -0.87
C ALA A 54 -9.41 4.77 -0.78
N SER A 55 -9.88 4.88 0.46
CA SER A 55 -11.05 5.70 0.76
C SER A 55 -10.80 7.19 0.48
N PRO A 56 -11.84 8.00 0.22
CA PRO A 56 -11.69 9.45 0.08
C PRO A 56 -10.94 10.11 1.25
N GLU A 57 -11.22 9.70 2.49
CA GLU A 57 -10.53 10.22 3.68
C GLU A 57 -9.07 9.74 3.76
N GLY A 58 -8.83 8.45 3.48
CA GLY A 58 -7.49 7.88 3.42
C GLY A 58 -6.57 8.56 2.41
N THR A 59 -7.11 8.96 1.25
CA THR A 59 -6.38 9.71 0.21
C THR A 59 -5.79 11.01 0.76
N ARG A 60 -6.46 11.68 1.70
CA ARG A 60 -6.00 12.97 2.27
C ARG A 60 -4.70 12.85 3.07
N TYR A 61 -4.37 11.64 3.54
CA TYR A 61 -3.15 11.37 4.29
C TYR A 61 -1.94 11.06 3.39
N LEU A 62 -2.14 10.87 2.09
CA LEU A 62 -1.07 10.57 1.15
C LEU A 62 -0.58 11.84 0.46
N ARG A 63 0.74 11.99 0.47
CA ARG A 63 1.44 13.01 -0.31
C ARG A 63 2.56 12.36 -1.11
N TYR A 64 2.81 12.90 -2.29
CA TYR A 64 3.95 12.56 -3.12
C TYR A 64 4.98 13.67 -3.03
N THR A 65 6.25 13.29 -2.86
CA THR A 65 7.36 14.24 -2.86
C THR A 65 8.19 14.03 -4.10
N GLU A 66 8.40 15.11 -4.85
CA GLU A 66 9.25 15.09 -6.03
C GLU A 66 10.71 14.86 -5.61
N LEU A 67 11.32 13.82 -6.16
CA LEU A 67 12.68 13.40 -5.81
C LEU A 67 13.69 14.53 -6.07
N GLY A 68 14.60 14.74 -5.11
CA GLY A 68 15.61 15.80 -5.20
C GLY A 68 15.10 17.20 -4.83
N THR A 69 13.82 17.34 -4.48
CA THR A 69 13.22 18.61 -4.03
C THR A 69 12.49 18.43 -2.70
N PHE A 70 11.99 19.54 -2.14
CA PHE A 70 11.03 19.51 -1.03
C PHE A 70 9.58 19.74 -1.49
N ASN A 71 9.34 19.75 -2.81
CA ASN A 71 8.01 19.91 -3.36
C ASN A 71 7.19 18.68 -3.03
N SER A 72 6.03 18.91 -2.42
CA SER A 72 5.12 17.84 -2.02
C SER A 72 3.71 18.16 -2.45
N TYR A 73 3.06 17.21 -3.09
CA TYR A 73 1.72 17.33 -3.66
C TYR A 73 0.76 16.38 -2.93
N PRO A 74 -0.46 16.83 -2.60
CA PRO A 74 -1.48 15.93 -2.08
C PRO A 74 -1.85 14.91 -3.15
N ALA A 75 -2.17 13.68 -2.76
CA ALA A 75 -2.54 12.63 -3.72
C ALA A 75 -3.78 12.98 -4.56
N GLN A 76 -4.64 13.87 -4.06
CA GLN A 76 -5.80 14.39 -4.79
C GLN A 76 -5.44 15.13 -6.08
N ASP A 77 -4.25 15.74 -6.14
CA ASP A 77 -3.80 16.46 -7.34
C ASP A 77 -3.17 15.52 -8.38
N LEU A 78 -2.96 14.25 -8.02
CA LEU A 78 -2.26 13.24 -8.84
C LEU A 78 -3.08 11.95 -9.00
N ILE A 79 -4.41 12.10 -9.02
CA ILE A 79 -5.35 10.98 -9.11
C ILE A 79 -5.20 10.27 -10.46
N ASP A 80 -5.08 11.01 -11.55
CA ASP A 80 -5.01 10.43 -12.90
C ASP A 80 -3.73 9.59 -13.09
N GLU A 81 -2.66 9.93 -12.39
CA GLU A 81 -1.37 9.22 -12.44
C GLU A 81 -1.35 8.00 -11.52
N PHE A 82 -1.72 8.17 -10.24
CA PHE A 82 -1.43 7.18 -9.20
C PHE A 82 -2.64 6.45 -8.65
N TYR A 83 -3.88 6.96 -8.80
CA TYR A 83 -5.06 6.25 -8.31
C TYR A 83 -5.43 5.11 -9.27
N GLN A 84 -4.96 3.90 -8.99
CA GLN A 84 -5.13 2.72 -9.83
C GLN A 84 -5.72 1.55 -9.03
N PRO A 85 -6.98 1.64 -8.56
CA PRO A 85 -7.59 0.62 -7.71
C PRO A 85 -7.65 -0.76 -8.36
N GLY A 86 -7.83 -0.82 -9.68
CA GLY A 86 -7.81 -2.07 -10.44
C GLY A 86 -6.44 -2.75 -10.42
N ALA A 87 -5.36 -1.98 -10.55
CA ALA A 87 -4.00 -2.51 -10.52
C ALA A 87 -3.60 -3.01 -9.13
N VAL A 88 -3.91 -2.23 -8.08
CA VAL A 88 -3.71 -2.65 -6.68
C VAL A 88 -4.45 -3.96 -6.40
N LYS A 89 -5.72 -4.05 -6.82
CA LYS A 89 -6.51 -5.27 -6.69
C LYS A 89 -5.90 -6.44 -7.46
N ALA A 90 -5.41 -6.22 -8.68
CA ALA A 90 -4.80 -7.26 -9.49
C ALA A 90 -3.54 -7.85 -8.82
N VAL A 91 -2.68 -7.01 -8.25
CA VAL A 91 -1.49 -7.47 -7.51
C VAL A 91 -1.87 -8.27 -6.28
N LEU A 92 -2.80 -7.77 -5.46
CA LEU A 92 -3.33 -8.50 -4.30
C LEU A 92 -3.83 -9.89 -4.69
N LEU A 93 -4.66 -9.97 -5.72
CA LEU A 93 -5.20 -11.24 -6.21
C LEU A 93 -4.12 -12.18 -6.77
N GLY A 94 -3.03 -11.65 -7.32
CA GLY A 94 -1.89 -12.47 -7.78
C GLY A 94 -1.22 -13.25 -6.64
N TYR A 95 -1.13 -12.68 -5.44
CA TYR A 95 -0.56 -13.34 -4.26
C TYR A 95 -1.59 -14.15 -3.46
N MET A 96 -2.85 -13.73 -3.46
CA MET A 96 -3.90 -14.33 -2.63
C MET A 96 -4.59 -15.55 -3.27
N LYS A 97 -4.49 -15.74 -4.58
CA LYS A 97 -5.01 -16.93 -5.25
C LYS A 97 -4.14 -18.15 -4.95
N ASP A 98 -4.79 -19.32 -4.90
CA ASP A 98 -4.17 -20.63 -4.68
C ASP A 98 -3.13 -20.99 -5.75
#